data_AF-A0A432JF85-F1
#
_entry.id   AF-A0A432JF85-F1
#
_cell.length_a   1.000
_cell.length_b   1.000
_cell.length_c   1.000
_cell.angle_alpha   90.00
_cell.angle_beta   90.00
_cell.angle_gamma   90.00
#
_symmetry.space_group_name_H-M   'P 1'
#
loop_
_entity.id
_entity.type
_entity.pdbx_description
1 polymer ?
#
loop_
_entity_poly.entity_id
_entity_poly.type
_entity_poly.pdbx_seq_one_letter_code
_entity_poly.pdbx_strand_id
1 'polypeptide(L)'
;MLSYAHSMVAYVEPWVHRGIGCSGVPNFSQIEEMKDRATERIDGAIIANWRLHGVVSQTEIEDAVKKATEILDQQNQGQPGYEPMTDTPEKVAGLLQEPVISAVLQIIDDALSSPSAYVEPALFRYRKVVKAAVK
;
A
#
# COMPACT_ATOMS: atom_id res chain seq x y z
N MET A 1 -2.90 13.39 1.84
CA MET A 1 -2.16 12.57 0.88
C MET A 1 -1.33 11.51 1.61
N LEU A 2 -0.32 11.90 2.42
CA LEU A 2 0.46 10.93 3.22
C LEU A 2 -0.39 10.00 4.11
N SER A 3 -1.48 10.49 4.73
CA SER A 3 -2.36 9.64 5.55
C SER A 3 -3.06 8.55 4.73
N TYR A 4 -3.46 8.85 3.50
CA TYR A 4 -4.07 7.87 2.60
C TYR A 4 -3.03 6.87 2.11
N ALA A 5 -1.84 7.34 1.71
CA ALA A 5 -0.74 6.46 1.32
C ALA A 5 -0.31 5.53 2.46
N HIS A 6 -0.23 6.03 3.69
CA HIS A 6 0.06 5.22 4.88
C HIS A 6 -1.02 4.18 5.15
N SER A 7 -2.29 4.59 5.15
CA SER A 7 -3.43 3.68 5.29
C SER A 7 -3.38 2.54 4.26
N MET A 8 -3.12 2.86 2.99
CA MET A 8 -3.02 1.88 1.92
C MET A 8 -1.84 0.93 2.10
N VAL A 9 -0.63 1.46 2.29
CA VAL A 9 0.59 0.64 2.47
C VAL A 9 0.45 -0.28 3.69
N ALA A 10 -0.11 0.21 4.79
CA ALA A 10 -0.33 -0.55 6.02
C ALA A 10 -1.38 -1.67 5.88
N TYR A 11 -2.37 -1.51 5.00
CA TYR A 11 -3.33 -2.56 4.69
C TYR A 11 -2.78 -3.57 3.68
N VAL A 12 -2.14 -3.09 2.63
CA VAL A 12 -1.68 -3.92 1.50
C VAL A 12 -0.50 -4.80 1.90
N GLU A 13 0.41 -4.37 2.78
CA GLU A 13 1.55 -5.17 3.24
C GLU A 13 1.13 -6.54 3.77
N PRO A 14 0.35 -6.64 4.86
CA PRO A 14 0.01 -7.93 5.43
C PRO A 14 -0.91 -8.73 4.50
N TRP A 15 -1.65 -8.07 3.61
CA TRP A 15 -2.46 -8.73 2.60
C TRP A 15 -1.60 -9.45 1.57
N VAL A 16 -0.61 -8.77 0.99
CA VAL A 16 0.25 -9.29 -0.08
C VAL A 16 1.29 -10.26 0.47
N HIS A 17 1.98 -9.92 1.56
CA HIS A 17 3.01 -10.78 2.14
C HIS A 17 2.45 -11.99 2.89
N ARG A 18 1.36 -11.81 3.63
CA ARG A 18 0.88 -12.82 4.59
C ARG A 18 -0.53 -13.33 4.31
N GLY A 19 -1.32 -12.64 3.48
CA GLY A 19 -2.70 -13.02 3.17
C GLY A 19 -3.70 -12.64 4.28
N ILE A 20 -3.39 -11.61 5.06
CA ILE A 20 -4.25 -11.10 6.12
C ILE A 20 -5.23 -10.10 5.50
N GLY A 21 -6.52 -10.42 5.51
CA GLY A 21 -7.56 -9.66 4.81
C GLY A 21 -8.14 -8.47 5.57
N CYS A 22 -7.87 -8.36 6.88
CA CYS A 22 -8.33 -7.32 7.77
C CYS A 22 -7.27 -7.07 8.85
N SER A 23 -6.90 -5.82 9.09
CA SER A 23 -5.86 -5.44 10.05
C SER A 23 -6.26 -4.20 10.86
N GLY A 24 -5.77 -4.11 12.09
CA GLY A 24 -5.74 -2.85 12.84
C GLY A 24 -4.54 -2.03 12.40
N VAL A 25 -4.78 -0.80 11.95
CA VAL A 25 -3.73 0.12 11.49
C VAL A 25 -3.76 1.37 12.37
N PRO A 26 -2.68 1.67 13.12
CA PRO A 26 -2.59 2.90 13.89
C PRO A 26 -2.41 4.10 12.96
N ASN A 27 -3.38 5.00 12.94
CA ASN A 27 -3.30 6.25 12.19
C ASN A 27 -2.32 7.25 12.85
N PHE A 28 -2.13 8.43 12.24
CA PHE A 28 -1.22 9.45 12.79
C PHE A 28 -1.65 10.07 14.12
N SER A 29 -2.90 9.88 14.54
CA SER A 29 -3.40 10.24 15.86
C SER A 29 -3.31 9.08 16.87
N GLN A 30 -2.61 7.99 16.52
CA GLN A 30 -2.46 6.78 17.34
C GLN A 30 -3.80 6.10 17.67
N ILE A 31 -4.79 6.29 16.80
CA ILE A 31 -6.06 5.58 16.87
C ILE A 31 -5.97 4.38 15.92
N GLU A 32 -6.25 3.19 16.45
CA GLU A 32 -6.31 1.97 15.67
C GLU A 32 -7.58 1.96 14.81
N GLU A 33 -7.39 1.93 13.49
CA GLU A 33 -8.47 1.84 12.52
C GLU A 33 -8.51 0.43 11.92
N MET A 34 -9.70 -0.17 11.86
CA MET A 34 -9.89 -1.41 11.11
C MET A 34 -9.78 -1.10 9.62
N LYS A 35 -8.86 -1.77 8.93
CA LYS A 35 -8.68 -1.68 7.48
C LYS A 35 -9.04 -2.99 6.79
N ASP A 36 -9.84 -2.88 5.73
CA ASP A 36 -10.21 -3.96 4.84
C ASP A 36 -10.18 -3.49 3.36
N ARG A 37 -10.63 -4.33 2.44
CA ARG A 37 -10.65 -3.99 1.01
C ARG A 37 -11.56 -2.81 0.67
N ALA A 38 -12.58 -2.54 1.48
CA ALA A 38 -13.48 -1.41 1.25
C ALA A 38 -12.81 -0.10 1.65
N THR A 39 -12.09 -0.06 2.77
CA THR A 39 -11.28 1.12 3.14
C THR A 39 -10.17 1.36 2.13
N GLU A 40 -9.49 0.30 1.67
CA GLU A 40 -8.46 0.39 0.62
C GLU A 40 -9.01 1.01 -0.67
N ARG A 41 -10.19 0.56 -1.07
CA ARG A 41 -10.88 1.08 -2.27
C ARG A 41 -11.22 2.56 -2.15
N ILE A 42 -11.66 3.02 -0.98
CA ILE A 42 -11.96 4.44 -0.74
C ILE A 42 -10.68 5.26 -0.87
N ASP A 43 -9.61 4.84 -0.19
CA ASP A 43 -8.34 5.57 -0.18
C ASP A 43 -7.73 5.67 -1.58
N GLY A 44 -7.70 4.54 -2.32
CA GLY A 44 -7.22 4.50 -3.70
C GLY A 44 -8.04 5.37 -4.65
N ALA A 45 -9.37 5.33 -4.55
CA ALA A 45 -10.26 6.14 -5.38
C ALA A 45 -10.12 7.65 -5.10
N ILE A 46 -9.90 8.06 -3.84
CA ILE A 46 -9.66 9.46 -3.47
C ILE A 46 -8.38 9.97 -4.14
N ILE A 47 -7.27 9.21 -4.02
CA ILE A 47 -5.99 9.61 -4.62
C ILE A 47 -6.10 9.66 -6.15
N ALA A 48 -6.74 8.67 -6.75
CA ALA A 48 -6.95 8.62 -8.20
C ALA A 48 -7.77 9.81 -8.71
N ASN A 49 -8.83 10.18 -7.98
CA ASN A 49 -9.64 11.37 -8.27
C ASN A 49 -8.83 12.67 -8.14
N TRP A 50 -8.00 12.79 -7.10
CA TRP A 50 -7.11 13.95 -6.95
C TRP A 50 -6.11 14.07 -8.10
N ARG A 51 -5.53 12.95 -8.54
CA ARG A 51 -4.64 12.92 -9.70
C ARG A 51 -5.37 13.31 -10.98
N LEU A 52 -6.57 12.79 -11.22
CA LEU A 52 -7.42 13.13 -12.37
C LEU A 52 -7.66 14.65 -12.47
N HIS A 53 -7.84 15.31 -11.34
CA HIS A 53 -8.12 16.74 -11.27
C HIS A 53 -6.88 17.62 -11.03
N GLY A 54 -5.67 17.05 -11.10
CA GLY A 54 -4.42 17.81 -10.97
C GLY A 54 -4.16 18.35 -9.56
N VAL A 55 -4.80 17.80 -8.53
CA VAL A 55 -4.55 18.13 -7.11
C VAL A 55 -3.24 17.51 -6.63
N VAL A 56 -2.85 16.36 -7.18
CA VAL A 56 -1.57 15.69 -6.95
C VAL A 56 -1.01 15.18 -8.28
N SER A 57 0.31 15.14 -8.38
CA SER A 57 1.06 14.55 -9.49
C SER A 57 1.43 13.08 -9.21
N GLN A 58 1.86 12.37 -10.26
CA GLN A 58 2.37 11.01 -10.13
C GLN A 58 3.56 10.93 -9.15
N THR A 59 4.49 11.88 -9.25
CA THR A 59 5.68 11.94 -8.40
C THR A 59 5.31 12.16 -6.94
N GLU A 60 4.33 13.02 -6.65
CA GLU A 60 3.86 13.23 -5.28
C GLU A 60 3.24 11.97 -4.68
N ILE A 61 2.52 11.17 -5.48
CA ILE A 61 1.97 9.88 -5.03
C ILE A 61 3.10 8.92 -4.68
N GLU A 62 4.07 8.74 -5.57
CA GLU A 62 5.22 7.86 -5.36
C GLU A 62 6.02 8.27 -4.13
N ASP A 63 6.28 9.56 -3.94
CA ASP A 63 7.05 10.06 -2.79
C ASP A 63 6.32 9.86 -1.46
N ALA A 64 4.99 9.98 -1.43
CA ALA A 64 4.24 9.62 -0.23
C ALA A 64 4.18 8.14 0.04
N VAL A 65 4.06 7.29 -0.98
CA VAL A 65 4.08 5.84 -0.79
C VAL A 65 5.44 5.41 -0.22
N LYS A 66 6.55 5.97 -0.71
CA LYS A 66 7.89 5.76 -0.13
C LYS A 66 7.93 6.17 1.34
N LYS A 67 7.52 7.41 1.65
CA LYS A 67 7.51 7.93 3.03
C LYS A 67 6.56 7.15 3.96
N ALA A 68 5.41 6.71 3.45
CA ALA A 68 4.46 5.87 4.16
C ALA A 68 5.07 4.51 4.52
N THR A 69 5.88 3.95 3.61
CA THR A 69 6.59 2.68 3.82
C THR A 69 7.61 2.80 4.96
N GLU A 70 8.40 3.88 4.99
CA GLU A 70 9.36 4.14 6.08
C GLU A 70 8.66 4.23 7.43
N ILE A 71 7.49 4.88 7.48
CA ILE A 71 6.67 4.96 8.70
C ILE A 71 6.13 3.59 9.09
N LEU A 72 5.65 2.80 8.13
CA LEU A 72 5.15 1.44 8.38
C LEU A 72 6.25 0.54 8.96
N ASP A 73 7.47 0.61 8.40
CA ASP A 73 8.62 -0.14 8.87
C ASP A 73 8.95 0.19 10.33
N GLN A 74 8.89 1.47 10.70
CA GLN A 74 9.07 1.92 12.08
C GLN A 74 7.95 1.40 13.00
N GLN A 75 6.70 1.48 12.56
CA GLN A 75 5.55 1.01 13.34
C GLN A 75 5.56 -0.50 13.59
N ASN A 76 6.09 -1.27 12.64
CA ASN A 76 6.17 -2.73 12.73
C ASN A 76 7.54 -3.25 13.17
N GLN A 77 8.44 -2.36 13.61
CA GLN A 77 9.76 -2.77 14.07
C GLN A 77 9.64 -3.80 15.20
N GLY A 78 10.25 -4.97 15.00
CA GLY A 78 10.24 -6.07 15.98
C GLY A 78 8.96 -6.91 16.01
N GLN A 79 7.98 -6.63 15.14
CA GLN A 79 6.80 -7.49 15.00
C GLN A 79 7.19 -8.85 14.38
N PRO A 80 6.84 -9.98 15.01
CA PRO A 80 7.17 -11.30 14.47
C PRO A 80 6.62 -11.51 13.05
N GLY A 81 7.50 -11.88 12.12
CA GLY A 81 7.15 -12.16 10.73
C GLY A 81 6.90 -10.94 9.86
N TYR A 82 7.22 -9.73 10.34
CA TYR A 82 7.31 -8.54 9.50
C TYR A 82 8.71 -8.42 8.90
N GLU A 83 8.79 -8.19 7.59
CA GLU A 83 10.03 -7.92 6.88
C GLU A 83 10.02 -6.46 6.41
N PRO A 84 10.93 -5.59 6.90
CA PRO A 84 10.98 -4.20 6.48
C PRO A 84 11.24 -4.06 4.97
N MET A 85 10.64 -3.06 4.36
CA MET A 85 10.81 -2.74 2.94
C MET A 85 11.88 -1.66 2.68
N THR A 86 12.40 -1.03 3.73
CA THR A 86 13.36 0.10 3.64
C THR A 86 14.61 -0.06 4.50
N ASP A 87 14.90 -1.28 5.00
CA ASP A 87 16.04 -1.56 5.88
C ASP A 87 17.41 -1.63 5.17
N THR A 88 17.44 -1.64 3.84
CA THR A 88 18.69 -1.70 3.04
C THR A 88 18.66 -0.70 1.88
N PRO A 89 19.82 -0.16 1.45
CA PRO A 89 19.90 0.72 0.28
C PRO A 89 19.33 0.08 -0.99
N GLU A 90 19.52 -1.23 -1.18
CA GLU A 90 19.02 -1.97 -2.34
C GLU A 90 17.49 -2.00 -2.36
N LYS A 91 16.84 -2.27 -1.21
CA LYS A 91 15.37 -2.23 -1.13
C LYS A 91 14.82 -0.81 -1.30
N VAL A 92 15.49 0.20 -0.74
CA VAL A 92 15.10 1.61 -0.94
C VAL A 92 15.18 1.99 -2.43
N ALA A 93 16.25 1.60 -3.12
CA ALA A 93 16.42 1.86 -4.55
C ALA A 93 15.38 1.12 -5.41
N GLY A 94 15.03 -0.11 -5.02
CA GLY A 94 14.04 -0.96 -5.69
C GLY A 94 12.60 -0.81 -5.18
N LEU A 95 12.31 0.16 -4.31
CA LEU A 95 11.08 0.18 -3.53
C LEU A 95 9.82 0.24 -4.41
N LEU A 96 9.87 0.95 -5.53
CA LEU A 96 8.73 1.02 -6.47
C LEU A 96 8.47 -0.31 -7.22
N GLN A 97 9.40 -1.26 -7.18
CA GLN A 97 9.24 -2.61 -7.74
C GLN A 97 8.88 -3.66 -6.69
N GLU A 98 8.87 -3.27 -5.41
CA GLU A 98 8.44 -4.14 -4.33
C GLU A 98 6.94 -4.50 -4.55
N PRO A 99 6.54 -5.78 -4.37
CA PRO A 99 5.17 -6.23 -4.62
C PRO A 99 4.04 -5.48 -3.91
N VAL A 100 4.21 -5.10 -2.64
CA VAL A 100 3.25 -4.28 -1.86
C VAL A 100 3.11 -2.89 -2.49
N ILE A 101 4.22 -2.23 -2.78
CA ILE A 101 4.22 -0.88 -3.36
C ILE A 101 3.64 -0.89 -4.78
N SER A 102 4.03 -1.88 -5.57
CA SER A 102 3.47 -2.10 -6.91
C SER A 102 1.96 -2.34 -6.87
N ALA A 103 1.46 -3.04 -5.83
CA ALA A 103 0.03 -3.23 -5.62
C ALA A 103 -0.69 -1.91 -5.29
N VAL A 104 -0.16 -1.12 -4.35
CA VAL A 104 -0.73 0.19 -3.98
C VAL A 104 -0.80 1.12 -5.19
N LEU A 105 0.30 1.27 -5.94
CA LEU A 105 0.33 2.13 -7.13
C LEU A 105 -0.65 1.65 -8.20
N GLN A 106 -0.68 0.33 -8.45
CA GLN A 106 -1.64 -0.24 -9.39
C GLN A 106 -3.09 -0.01 -8.95
N ILE A 107 -3.42 -0.11 -7.66
CA ILE A 107 -4.77 0.19 -7.14
C ILE A 107 -5.16 1.63 -7.47
N ILE A 108 -4.26 2.59 -7.26
CA ILE A 108 -4.51 4.01 -7.54
C ILE A 108 -4.69 4.25 -9.04
N ASP A 109 -3.81 3.68 -9.88
CA ASP A 109 -3.89 3.85 -11.33
C ASP A 109 -5.14 3.18 -11.92
N ASP A 110 -5.46 1.97 -11.48
CA ASP A 110 -6.61 1.20 -11.97
C ASP A 110 -7.94 1.78 -11.47
N ALA A 111 -7.96 2.60 -10.41
CA ALA A 111 -9.21 3.13 -9.87
C ALA A 111 -10.02 3.99 -10.87
N LEU A 112 -9.36 4.59 -11.88
CA LEU A 112 -10.04 5.36 -12.93
C LEU A 112 -10.58 4.50 -14.08
N SER A 113 -10.06 3.28 -14.25
CA SER A 113 -10.36 2.41 -15.39
C SER A 113 -11.13 1.14 -15.00
N SER A 114 -10.96 0.67 -13.76
CA SER A 114 -11.61 -0.50 -13.20
C SER A 114 -13.10 -0.20 -12.92
N PRO A 115 -14.03 -1.09 -13.34
CA PRO A 115 -15.43 -0.96 -12.97
C PRO A 115 -15.54 -0.89 -11.46
N SER A 116 -16.14 0.18 -10.95
CA SER A 116 -16.28 0.40 -9.52
C SER A 116 -14.95 0.52 -8.74
N ALA A 117 -13.78 0.67 -9.36
CA ALA A 117 -12.49 0.78 -8.65
C ALA A 117 -12.19 -0.40 -7.70
N TYR A 118 -12.50 -1.64 -8.10
CA TYR A 118 -12.17 -2.82 -7.31
C TYR A 118 -10.65 -3.00 -7.13
N VAL A 119 -10.23 -3.35 -5.92
CA VAL A 119 -8.82 -3.49 -5.50
C VAL A 119 -8.30 -4.92 -5.68
N GLU A 120 -9.23 -5.88 -5.77
CA GLU A 120 -8.97 -7.31 -5.88
C GLU A 120 -8.04 -7.70 -7.04
N PRO A 121 -8.14 -7.13 -8.26
CA PRO A 121 -7.25 -7.51 -9.36
C PRO A 121 -5.77 -7.29 -9.03
N ALA A 122 -5.43 -6.11 -8.49
CA ALA A 122 -4.08 -5.77 -8.06
C ALA A 122 -3.65 -6.64 -6.87
N LEU A 123 -4.45 -6.68 -5.81
CA LEU A 123 -4.16 -7.48 -4.62
C LEU A 123 -3.87 -8.95 -4.97
N PHE A 124 -4.77 -9.62 -5.69
CA PHE A 124 -4.60 -11.02 -6.08
C PHE A 124 -3.39 -11.24 -6.98
N ARG A 125 -3.07 -10.30 -7.88
CA ARG A 125 -1.88 -10.37 -8.74
C ARG A 125 -0.61 -10.42 -7.89
N TYR A 126 -0.42 -9.46 -7.00
CA TYR A 126 0.82 -9.35 -6.23
C TYR A 126 0.94 -10.40 -5.13
N ARG A 127 -0.17 -10.83 -4.52
CA ARG A 127 -0.15 -12.00 -3.62
C ARG A 127 0.30 -13.28 -4.33
N LYS A 128 -0.11 -13.50 -5.58
CA LYS A 128 0.37 -14.65 -6.37
C LYS A 128 1.87 -14.56 -6.64
N VAL A 129 2.40 -13.37 -6.94
CA VAL A 129 3.84 -13.13 -7.12
C VAL A 129 4.61 -13.52 -5.85
N VAL A 130 4.21 -12.99 -4.69
CA VAL A 130 4.86 -13.33 -3.42
C VAL A 130 4.79 -14.83 -3.13
N LYS A 131 3.62 -15.47 -3.30
CA LYS A 131 3.49 -16.92 -3.10
C LYS A 131 4.34 -17.76 -4.04
N ALA A 132 4.66 -17.26 -5.23
CA ALA A 132 5.51 -17.97 -6.19
C ALA A 132 7.00 -17.88 -5.84
N ALA A 133 7.43 -16.80 -5.18
CA ALA A 133 8.82 -16.58 -4.76
C ALA A 133 9.23 -17.39 -3.52
N VAL A 134 8.26 -17.83 -2.71
CA VAL A 134 8.47 -18.61 -1.48
C VAL A 134 8.57 -20.14 -1.75
N LYS A 135 8.79 -20.54 -3.01
CA LYS A 135 8.92 -21.96 -3.40
C LYS A 135 10.34 -22.49 -3.28
#